data_AF-A0A382FNB2-F1
#
_entry.id   AF-A0A382FNB2-F1
#
_cell.length_a   1.000
_cell.length_b   1.000
_cell.length_c   1.000
_cell.angle_alpha   90.00
_cell.angle_beta   90.00
_cell.angle_gamma   90.00
#
_symmetry.space_group_name_H-M   'P 1'
#
loop_
_entity.id
_entity.type
_entity.pdbx_description
1 polymer ?
#
loop_
_entity_poly.entity_id
_entity_poly.type
_entity_poly.pdbx_seq_one_letter_code
_entity_poly.pdbx_strand_id
1 'polypeptide(L)'
;MATVTSTGTIRGLPRPLSRAIQAYSDRLDVDAVRDAYQLARKAHSGQRRKSGDEFVSHAIEVATILATLRLDSDSLVAGLVHDVVEDTTVSLTEIDQRFGAGVATIVDGVTKIGRVEFRSHTEQQVENYRKLLLSMARDARVILVKLADRLHNMRTLDALPKTKRRRIALETREIYAPLAHRLGMAAIRWELEDLAFKYLEPEAYEALGKKVRQRRKAREKQVIEMQRPLEEALAAAGIPAELTGRPKHLWSIYMKMVNRGLPYEEIYDLMAMRVLTEDVQNCYAALGVIHSDWPPVQDRFHDFIATPKSNMYQSLHTTVIGPGGRRYEIQIRSKEMHRTAEYGIAAHWRYKEGTTDLVSSGEPDEVDEALTWFRQVLDWQKDTSEPEEFMEFLRM
;
A
#
# COMPACT_ATOMS: atom_id res chain seq x y z
N MET A 1 -29.62 26.87 -1.60
CA MET A 1 -29.16 26.68 -3.00
C MET A 1 -28.20 25.53 -3.01
N ALA A 2 -28.67 24.35 -3.43
CA ALA A 2 -27.93 23.11 -3.42
C ALA A 2 -26.90 23.11 -4.56
N THR A 3 -25.62 23.00 -4.21
CA THR A 3 -24.52 22.82 -5.14
C THR A 3 -24.67 21.47 -5.84
N VAL A 4 -24.89 21.56 -7.16
CA VAL A 4 -24.89 20.45 -8.10
C VAL A 4 -23.56 19.70 -7.99
N THR A 5 -23.63 18.43 -7.59
CA THR A 5 -22.58 17.44 -7.73
C THR A 5 -22.24 17.30 -9.20
N SER A 6 -21.19 17.99 -9.65
CA SER A 6 -20.69 17.82 -11.02
C SER A 6 -20.07 16.43 -11.12
N THR A 7 -20.76 15.53 -11.81
CA THR A 7 -20.24 14.25 -12.33
C THR A 7 -19.32 14.51 -13.53
N GLY A 8 -18.37 15.42 -13.40
CA GLY A 8 -17.47 15.83 -14.48
C GLY A 8 -16.24 14.95 -14.53
N THR A 9 -16.09 14.13 -15.58
CA THR A 9 -14.75 13.62 -15.94
C THR A 9 -13.87 14.80 -16.33
N ILE A 10 -12.70 14.92 -15.73
CA ILE A 10 -11.66 15.87 -16.11
C ILE A 10 -11.33 15.64 -17.59
N ARG A 11 -11.64 16.65 -18.41
CA ARG A 11 -11.54 16.54 -19.86
C ARG A 11 -10.09 16.27 -20.28
N GLY A 12 -9.92 15.35 -21.23
CA GLY A 12 -8.61 15.02 -21.80
C GLY A 12 -7.80 13.97 -21.04
N LEU A 13 -8.31 13.44 -19.93
CA LEU A 13 -7.72 12.31 -19.21
C LEU A 13 -8.57 11.02 -19.34
N PRO A 14 -7.96 9.83 -19.25
CA PRO A 14 -8.68 8.56 -19.16
C PRO A 14 -9.63 8.54 -17.97
N ARG A 15 -10.78 7.87 -18.13
CA ARG A 15 -11.82 7.80 -17.08
C ARG A 15 -11.31 7.28 -15.73
N PRO A 16 -10.49 6.21 -15.64
CA PRO A 16 -10.00 5.71 -14.35
C PRO A 16 -9.18 6.77 -13.60
N LEU A 17 -8.19 7.34 -14.28
CA LEU A 17 -7.30 8.36 -13.71
C LEU A 17 -8.08 9.63 -13.34
N SER A 18 -8.94 10.12 -14.23
CA SER A 18 -9.78 11.29 -13.96
C SER A 18 -10.64 11.11 -12.71
N ARG A 19 -11.22 9.93 -12.49
CA ARG A 19 -12.04 9.66 -11.31
C ARG A 19 -11.19 9.62 -10.04
N ALA A 20 -9.99 9.03 -10.12
CA ALA A 20 -9.10 8.92 -8.97
C ALA A 20 -8.61 10.29 -8.48
N ILE A 21 -8.27 11.20 -9.40
CA ILE A 21 -7.76 12.53 -9.04
C ILE A 21 -8.85 13.56 -8.72
N GLN A 22 -10.11 13.30 -9.10
CA GLN A 22 -11.22 14.26 -8.96
C GLN A 22 -11.38 14.85 -7.56
N ALA A 23 -11.14 14.03 -6.53
CA ALA A 23 -11.35 14.42 -5.13
C ALA A 23 -10.24 15.32 -4.55
N TYR A 24 -9.20 15.62 -5.33
CA TYR A 24 -8.10 16.47 -4.91
C TYR A 24 -7.41 17.19 -6.09
N SER A 25 -8.11 17.35 -7.22
CA SER A 25 -7.58 17.94 -8.45
C SER A 25 -7.23 19.41 -8.32
N ASP A 26 -7.81 20.10 -7.33
CA ASP A 26 -7.51 21.48 -6.94
C ASP A 26 -6.05 21.70 -6.52
N ARG A 27 -5.38 20.61 -6.11
CA ARG A 27 -3.97 20.62 -5.68
C ARG A 27 -3.01 20.16 -6.76
N LEU A 28 -3.54 19.75 -7.90
CA LEU A 28 -2.75 19.16 -8.97
C LEU A 28 -2.59 20.13 -10.14
N ASP A 29 -1.43 20.10 -10.76
CA ASP A 29 -1.25 20.58 -12.12
C ASP A 29 -1.85 19.54 -13.10
N VAL A 30 -3.17 19.64 -13.25
CA VAL A 30 -3.95 18.76 -14.13
C VAL A 30 -3.50 18.89 -15.59
N ASP A 31 -2.96 20.04 -15.99
CA ASP A 31 -2.48 20.27 -17.34
C ASP A 31 -1.17 19.54 -17.60
N ALA A 32 -0.23 19.55 -16.64
CA ALA A 32 0.98 18.73 -16.69
C ALA A 32 0.65 17.23 -16.74
N VAL A 33 -0.29 16.75 -15.91
CA VAL A 33 -0.76 15.34 -15.94
C VAL A 33 -1.38 14.99 -17.29
N ARG A 34 -2.17 15.91 -17.87
CA ARG A 34 -2.75 15.72 -19.21
C ARG A 34 -1.67 15.65 -20.28
N ASP A 35 -0.68 16.52 -20.20
CA ASP A 35 0.40 16.57 -21.18
C ASP A 35 1.29 15.32 -21.11
N ALA A 36 1.60 14.85 -19.91
CA ALA A 36 2.29 13.57 -19.66
C ALA A 36 1.52 12.38 -20.26
N TYR A 37 0.20 12.34 -20.09
CA TYR A 37 -0.64 11.31 -20.71
C TYR A 37 -0.57 11.36 -22.25
N GLN A 38 -0.58 12.55 -22.85
CA GLN A 38 -0.46 12.69 -24.31
C GLN A 38 0.91 12.23 -24.81
N LEU A 39 1.98 12.56 -24.08
CA LEU A 39 3.33 12.08 -24.40
C LEU A 39 3.38 10.56 -24.34
N ALA A 40 2.94 9.94 -23.24
CA ALA A 40 2.95 8.49 -23.09
C ALA A 40 2.14 7.78 -24.19
N ARG A 41 0.94 8.31 -24.51
CA ARG A 41 0.10 7.79 -25.59
C ARG A 41 0.79 7.87 -26.95
N LYS A 42 1.46 8.97 -27.24
CA LYS A 42 2.18 9.17 -28.51
C LYS A 42 3.41 8.26 -28.59
N ALA A 43 4.21 8.22 -27.52
CA ALA A 43 5.47 7.48 -27.48
C ALA A 43 5.24 5.95 -27.60
N HIS A 44 4.18 5.44 -26.99
CA HIS A 44 3.80 4.04 -27.08
C HIS A 44 2.77 3.74 -28.18
N SER A 45 2.55 4.66 -29.12
CA SER A 45 1.59 4.47 -30.22
C SER A 45 1.99 3.25 -31.06
N GLY A 46 1.05 2.32 -31.24
CA GLY A 46 1.28 1.06 -31.96
C GLY A 46 1.97 -0.04 -31.14
N GLN A 47 2.37 0.23 -29.90
CA GLN A 47 2.93 -0.78 -28.99
C GLN A 47 1.81 -1.49 -28.21
N ARG A 48 1.89 -2.82 -28.14
CA ARG A 48 0.97 -3.67 -27.36
C ARG A 48 1.71 -4.45 -26.28
N ARG A 49 1.08 -4.61 -25.13
CA ARG A 49 1.56 -5.52 -24.08
C ARG A 49 1.38 -6.97 -24.51
N LYS A 50 2.03 -7.89 -23.81
CA LYS A 50 1.87 -9.34 -24.02
C LYS A 50 0.45 -9.84 -23.72
N SER A 51 -0.34 -9.09 -22.94
CA SER A 51 -1.77 -9.35 -22.73
C SER A 51 -2.63 -9.04 -23.95
N GLY A 52 -2.12 -8.25 -24.90
CA GLY A 52 -2.85 -7.74 -26.07
C GLY A 52 -3.32 -6.29 -25.93
N ASP A 53 -3.31 -5.74 -24.71
CA ASP A 53 -3.72 -4.36 -24.41
C ASP A 53 -2.73 -3.33 -24.97
N GLU A 54 -3.20 -2.11 -25.22
CA GLU A 54 -2.31 -1.00 -25.58
C GLU A 54 -1.34 -0.70 -24.45
N PHE A 55 -0.07 -0.46 -24.76
CA PHE A 55 0.95 -0.25 -23.73
C PHE A 55 0.64 0.95 -22.81
N VAL A 56 0.02 2.01 -23.35
CA VAL A 56 -0.44 3.17 -22.59
C VAL A 56 -1.38 2.80 -21.43
N SER A 57 -2.11 1.68 -21.50
CA SER A 57 -2.95 1.21 -20.38
C SER A 57 -2.15 0.99 -19.10
N HIS A 58 -0.90 0.53 -19.20
CA HIS A 58 -0.04 0.33 -18.04
C HIS A 58 0.29 1.65 -17.35
N ALA A 59 0.76 2.64 -18.10
CA ALA A 59 1.05 3.98 -17.58
C ALA A 59 -0.19 4.61 -16.90
N ILE A 60 -1.37 4.45 -17.48
CA ILE A 60 -2.63 4.97 -16.91
C ILE A 60 -2.94 4.28 -15.58
N GLU A 61 -2.79 2.96 -15.49
CA GLU A 61 -3.07 2.20 -14.27
C GLU A 61 -2.05 2.52 -13.16
N VAL A 62 -0.77 2.67 -13.50
CA VAL A 62 0.27 3.11 -12.55
C VAL A 62 -0.07 4.49 -11.98
N ALA A 63 -0.37 5.46 -12.84
CA ALA A 63 -0.81 6.78 -12.41
C ALA A 63 -2.11 6.74 -11.58
N THR A 64 -3.03 5.82 -11.91
CA THR A 64 -4.28 5.65 -11.16
C THR A 64 -4.05 5.07 -9.75
N ILE A 65 -3.09 4.15 -9.61
CA ILE A 65 -2.66 3.64 -8.29
C ILE A 65 -2.05 4.78 -7.47
N LEU A 66 -1.12 5.54 -8.05
CA LEU A 66 -0.51 6.70 -7.39
C LEU A 66 -1.55 7.77 -7.02
N ALA A 67 -2.57 7.94 -7.87
CA ALA A 67 -3.67 8.85 -7.58
C ALA A 67 -4.55 8.37 -6.42
N THR A 68 -4.75 7.06 -6.28
CA THR A 68 -5.46 6.47 -5.15
C THR A 68 -4.72 6.70 -3.83
N LEU A 69 -3.39 6.75 -3.88
CA LEU A 69 -2.53 7.14 -2.75
C LEU A 69 -2.56 8.65 -2.46
N ARG A 70 -3.19 9.45 -3.36
CA ARG A 70 -3.27 10.91 -3.31
C ARG A 70 -1.91 11.61 -3.34
N LEU A 71 -1.03 11.16 -4.24
CA LEU A 71 0.27 11.80 -4.47
C LEU A 71 0.16 13.04 -5.35
N ASP A 72 1.26 13.81 -5.36
CA ASP A 72 1.45 15.08 -6.05
C ASP A 72 1.52 14.94 -7.58
N SER A 73 1.46 16.08 -8.27
CA SER A 73 1.49 16.17 -9.74
C SER A 73 2.72 15.47 -10.32
N ASP A 74 3.90 15.69 -9.72
CA ASP A 74 5.16 15.08 -10.14
C ASP A 74 5.10 13.55 -10.12
N SER A 75 4.56 12.96 -9.05
CA SER A 75 4.41 11.49 -8.96
C SER A 75 3.48 10.95 -10.04
N LEU A 76 2.36 11.63 -10.29
CA LEU A 76 1.40 11.21 -11.32
C LEU A 76 1.99 11.32 -12.72
N VAL A 77 2.68 12.42 -13.01
CA VAL A 77 3.40 12.64 -14.27
C VAL A 77 4.49 11.56 -14.44
N ALA A 78 5.32 11.34 -13.42
CA ALA A 78 6.35 10.31 -13.44
C ALA A 78 5.75 8.91 -13.68
N GLY A 79 4.64 8.57 -13.02
CA GLY A 79 3.92 7.32 -13.26
C GLY A 79 3.43 7.16 -14.70
N LEU A 80 3.01 8.24 -15.37
CA LEU A 80 2.61 8.22 -16.77
C LEU A 80 3.79 8.05 -17.74
N VAL A 81 4.97 8.56 -17.39
CA VAL A 81 6.13 8.60 -18.32
C VAL A 81 7.29 7.68 -17.92
N HIS A 82 7.18 6.89 -16.85
CA HIS A 82 8.29 6.08 -16.35
C HIS A 82 8.85 5.10 -17.40
N ASP A 83 7.98 4.39 -18.11
CA ASP A 83 8.37 3.46 -19.18
C ASP A 83 8.66 4.17 -20.52
N VAL A 84 8.33 5.46 -20.67
CA VAL A 84 8.57 6.20 -21.90
C VAL A 84 10.07 6.35 -22.14
N VAL A 85 10.84 6.61 -21.09
CA VAL A 85 12.31 6.73 -21.18
C VAL A 85 12.99 5.37 -21.40
N GLU A 86 12.37 4.29 -20.93
CA GLU A 86 12.93 2.94 -21.07
C GLU A 86 12.69 2.33 -22.45
N ASP A 87 11.46 2.46 -22.96
CA ASP A 87 10.99 1.70 -24.12
C ASP A 87 10.87 2.55 -25.40
N THR A 88 11.21 3.85 -25.34
CA THR A 88 11.09 4.76 -26.48
C THR A 88 12.33 5.62 -26.68
N THR A 89 12.31 6.50 -27.68
CA THR A 89 13.44 7.38 -28.01
C THR A 89 13.50 8.66 -27.16
N VAL A 90 12.52 8.88 -26.28
CA VAL A 90 12.45 10.07 -25.42
C VAL A 90 13.55 10.01 -24.37
N SER A 91 14.31 11.09 -24.23
CA SER A 91 15.42 11.17 -23.28
C SER A 91 15.00 11.72 -21.92
N LEU A 92 15.78 11.42 -20.86
CA LEU A 92 15.59 12.05 -19.55
C LEU A 92 15.69 13.59 -19.62
N THR A 93 16.54 14.13 -20.49
CA THR A 93 16.67 15.58 -20.70
C THR A 93 15.39 16.18 -21.27
N GLU A 94 14.68 15.45 -22.13
CA GLU A 94 13.38 15.91 -22.66
C GLU A 94 12.30 15.90 -21.56
N ILE A 95 12.32 14.91 -20.66
CA ILE A 95 11.44 14.87 -19.49
C ILE A 95 11.71 16.05 -18.55
N ASP A 96 12.99 16.33 -18.26
CA ASP A 96 13.41 17.46 -17.43
C ASP A 96 12.96 18.81 -18.02
N GLN A 97 13.18 19.03 -19.31
CA GLN A 97 12.77 20.27 -19.99
C GLN A 97 11.26 20.47 -20.01
N ARG A 98 10.48 19.39 -20.09
CA ARG A 98 9.03 19.45 -20.25
C ARG A 98 8.25 19.47 -18.94
N PHE A 99 8.73 18.71 -17.94
CA PHE A 99 8.02 18.50 -16.68
C PHE A 99 8.85 18.88 -15.44
N GLY A 100 10.10 19.28 -15.63
CA GLY A 100 10.99 19.74 -14.56
C GLY A 100 11.83 18.65 -13.91
N ALA A 101 12.79 19.11 -13.09
CA ALA A 101 13.81 18.28 -12.46
C ALA A 101 13.25 17.27 -11.45
N GLY A 102 12.13 17.59 -10.79
CA GLY A 102 11.44 16.68 -9.86
C GLY A 102 11.01 15.40 -10.57
N VAL A 103 10.25 15.53 -11.65
CA VAL A 103 9.80 14.41 -12.48
C VAL A 103 10.98 13.64 -13.07
N ALA A 104 11.98 14.34 -13.63
CA ALA A 104 13.15 13.69 -14.22
C ALA A 104 13.93 12.86 -13.20
N THR A 105 14.06 13.35 -11.96
CA THR A 105 14.72 12.61 -10.85
C THR A 105 13.95 11.35 -10.51
N ILE A 106 12.61 11.41 -10.43
CA ILE A 106 11.77 10.25 -10.14
C ILE A 106 11.91 9.20 -11.25
N VAL A 107 11.80 9.61 -12.51
CA VAL A 107 11.85 8.71 -13.67
C VAL A 107 13.23 8.06 -13.81
N ASP A 108 14.32 8.82 -13.69
CA ASP A 108 15.69 8.29 -13.67
C ASP A 108 15.88 7.26 -12.54
N GLY A 109 15.34 7.58 -11.35
CA GLY A 109 15.37 6.68 -10.21
C GLY A 109 14.66 5.36 -10.45
N VAL A 110 13.47 5.39 -11.06
CA VAL A 110 12.67 4.20 -11.41
C VAL A 110 13.38 3.37 -12.47
N THR A 111 13.93 4.00 -13.51
CA THR A 111 14.63 3.31 -14.60
C THR A 111 15.91 2.63 -14.16
N LYS A 112 16.66 3.25 -13.25
CA LYS A 112 17.82 2.61 -12.65
C LYS A 112 17.47 1.37 -11.84
N ILE A 113 16.29 1.32 -11.22
CA ILE A 113 15.81 0.13 -10.51
C ILE A 113 15.32 -0.95 -11.50
N GLY A 114 14.72 -0.57 -12.63
CA GLY A 114 14.22 -1.50 -13.65
C GLY A 114 15.31 -2.32 -14.35
N ARG A 115 16.46 -1.70 -14.64
CA ARG A 115 17.60 -2.33 -15.37
C ARG A 115 18.41 -3.33 -14.56
N VAL A 116 18.02 -3.54 -13.32
CA VAL A 116 18.78 -4.31 -12.36
C VAL A 116 18.37 -5.78 -12.46
N GLU A 117 19.17 -6.58 -13.16
CA GLU A 117 18.95 -8.02 -13.29
C GLU A 117 19.28 -8.73 -11.96
N PHE A 118 18.24 -9.18 -11.26
CA PHE A 118 18.39 -10.07 -10.11
C PHE A 118 18.74 -11.50 -10.59
N ARG A 119 20.03 -11.79 -10.75
CA ARG A 119 20.54 -13.17 -10.90
C ARG A 119 20.81 -13.77 -9.52
N SER A 120 20.92 -15.10 -9.43
CA SER A 120 20.89 -15.87 -8.16
C SER A 120 22.15 -15.78 -7.30
N HIS A 121 22.98 -14.75 -7.45
CA HIS A 121 24.10 -14.51 -6.54
C HIS A 121 23.67 -13.47 -5.50
N THR A 122 23.68 -13.88 -4.23
CA THR A 122 23.28 -13.09 -3.06
C THR A 122 23.91 -11.69 -3.05
N GLU A 123 25.16 -11.57 -3.51
CA GLU A 123 25.88 -10.30 -3.68
C GLU A 123 25.24 -9.35 -4.69
N GLN A 124 24.79 -9.85 -5.85
CA GLN A 124 24.12 -9.00 -6.84
C GLN A 124 22.76 -8.54 -6.31
N GLN A 125 22.03 -9.39 -5.59
CA GLN A 125 20.77 -8.98 -4.98
C GLN A 125 20.96 -7.85 -3.97
N VAL A 126 22.04 -7.85 -3.19
CA VAL A 126 22.34 -6.78 -2.23
C VAL A 126 22.77 -5.49 -2.92
N GLU A 127 23.61 -5.55 -3.95
CA GLU A 127 23.99 -4.35 -4.71
C GLU A 127 22.79 -3.72 -5.44
N ASN A 128 21.88 -4.58 -5.93
CA ASN A 128 20.62 -4.17 -6.52
C ASN A 128 19.72 -3.47 -5.50
N TYR A 129 19.67 -4.01 -4.28
CA TYR A 129 18.95 -3.43 -3.16
C TYR A 129 19.56 -2.08 -2.75
N ARG A 130 20.89 -2.00 -2.69
CA ARG A 130 21.63 -0.77 -2.39
C ARG A 130 21.32 0.34 -3.37
N LYS A 131 21.33 0.05 -4.67
CA LYS A 131 20.95 1.03 -5.72
C LYS A 131 19.51 1.49 -5.55
N LEU A 132 18.61 0.56 -5.23
CA LEU A 132 17.21 0.83 -4.94
C LEU A 132 17.06 1.76 -3.71
N LEU A 133 17.76 1.50 -2.60
CA LEU A 133 17.75 2.35 -1.41
C LEU A 133 18.43 3.72 -1.63
N LEU A 134 19.53 3.79 -2.36
CA LEU A 134 20.23 5.03 -2.69
C LEU A 134 19.37 5.95 -3.57
N SER A 135 18.62 5.37 -4.49
CA SER A 135 17.65 6.09 -5.32
C SER A 135 16.53 6.68 -4.46
N MET A 136 16.01 5.91 -3.50
CA MET A 136 14.99 6.37 -2.54
C MET A 136 15.48 7.45 -1.58
N ALA A 137 16.74 7.38 -1.16
CA ALA A 137 17.30 8.36 -0.23
C ALA A 137 17.30 9.79 -0.80
N ARG A 138 17.25 9.93 -2.14
CA ARG A 138 17.09 11.21 -2.83
C ARG A 138 15.63 11.64 -2.92
N ASP A 139 14.74 10.71 -3.24
CA ASP A 139 13.30 10.99 -3.34
C ASP A 139 12.46 9.73 -3.05
N ALA A 140 11.64 9.78 -1.99
CA ALA A 140 10.73 8.69 -1.63
C ALA A 140 9.68 8.38 -2.72
N ARG A 141 9.36 9.35 -3.60
CA ARG A 141 8.39 9.15 -4.68
C ARG A 141 8.87 8.07 -5.66
N VAL A 142 10.18 7.87 -5.82
CA VAL A 142 10.76 6.80 -6.66
C VAL A 142 10.22 5.42 -6.27
N ILE A 143 10.21 5.09 -4.98
CA ILE A 143 9.73 3.77 -4.54
C ILE A 143 8.21 3.64 -4.63
N LEU A 144 7.47 4.74 -4.43
CA LEU A 144 6.02 4.76 -4.59
C LEU A 144 5.65 4.46 -6.05
N VAL A 145 6.30 5.13 -7.01
CA VAL A 145 6.12 4.83 -8.45
C VAL A 145 6.51 3.39 -8.75
N LYS A 146 7.63 2.89 -8.19
CA LYS A 146 8.07 1.51 -8.45
C LYS A 146 7.14 0.44 -7.86
N LEU A 147 6.57 0.69 -6.67
CA LEU A 147 5.58 -0.21 -6.06
C LEU A 147 4.28 -0.22 -6.86
N ALA A 148 3.85 0.94 -7.39
CA ALA A 148 2.68 1.02 -8.26
C ALA A 148 2.89 0.27 -9.59
N ASP A 149 4.04 0.45 -10.24
CA ASP A 149 4.48 -0.32 -11.41
C ASP A 149 4.45 -1.83 -11.10
N ARG A 150 5.15 -2.25 -10.03
CA ARG A 150 5.21 -3.67 -9.65
C ARG A 150 3.83 -4.25 -9.36
N LEU A 151 2.96 -3.51 -8.68
CA LEU A 151 1.60 -3.95 -8.38
C LEU A 151 0.80 -4.17 -9.66
N HIS A 152 0.84 -3.22 -10.59
CA HIS A 152 0.12 -3.39 -11.86
C HIS A 152 0.70 -4.53 -12.72
N ASN A 153 2.02 -4.73 -12.69
CA ASN A 153 2.66 -5.89 -13.32
C ASN A 153 2.23 -7.23 -12.71
N MET A 154 2.06 -7.29 -11.39
CA MET A 154 1.55 -8.49 -10.72
C MET A 154 0.08 -8.76 -11.05
N ARG A 155 -0.75 -7.71 -11.19
CA ARG A 155 -2.16 -7.84 -11.62
C ARG A 155 -2.31 -8.40 -13.04
N THR A 156 -1.34 -8.14 -13.91
CA THR A 156 -1.36 -8.51 -15.33
C THR A 156 -0.40 -9.65 -15.68
N LEU A 157 0.11 -10.36 -14.67
CA LEU A 157 1.19 -11.35 -14.83
C LEU A 157 0.76 -12.61 -15.63
N ASP A 158 -0.54 -12.84 -15.77
CA ASP A 158 -1.14 -13.98 -16.46
C ASP A 158 -0.81 -14.07 -17.96
N ALA A 159 -0.30 -13.00 -18.58
CA ALA A 159 0.11 -13.01 -19.98
C ALA A 159 1.53 -13.58 -20.21
N LEU A 160 2.35 -13.74 -19.15
CA LEU A 160 3.75 -14.14 -19.29
C LEU A 160 3.95 -15.67 -19.27
N PRO A 161 5.10 -16.21 -19.73
CA PRO A 161 5.45 -17.61 -19.51
C PRO A 161 5.62 -17.94 -18.03
N LYS A 162 5.30 -19.19 -17.62
CA LYS A 162 5.34 -19.65 -16.21
C LYS A 162 6.66 -19.33 -15.49
N THR A 163 7.80 -19.52 -16.17
CA THR A 163 9.13 -19.23 -15.62
C THR A 163 9.29 -17.75 -15.25
N LYS A 164 8.85 -16.83 -16.12
CA LYS A 164 8.85 -15.39 -15.84
C LYS A 164 7.88 -15.03 -14.73
N ARG A 165 6.68 -15.64 -14.68
CA ARG A 165 5.71 -15.40 -13.59
C ARG A 165 6.30 -15.77 -12.24
N ARG A 166 6.89 -16.96 -12.12
CA ARG A 166 7.49 -17.45 -10.86
C ARG A 166 8.62 -16.52 -10.40
N ARG A 167 9.51 -16.11 -11.32
CA ARG A 167 10.60 -15.17 -10.99
C ARG A 167 10.09 -13.84 -10.47
N ILE A 168 9.14 -13.21 -11.17
CA ILE A 168 8.58 -11.90 -10.79
C ILE A 168 7.81 -12.01 -9.47
N ALA A 169 7.06 -13.10 -9.27
CA ALA A 169 6.33 -13.34 -8.03
C ALA A 169 7.27 -13.57 -6.83
N LEU A 170 8.38 -14.29 -7.03
CA LEU A 170 9.38 -14.50 -5.99
C LEU A 170 10.03 -13.18 -5.57
N GLU A 171 10.49 -12.40 -6.55
CA GLU A 171 11.02 -11.06 -6.34
C GLU A 171 10.02 -10.15 -5.61
N THR A 172 8.74 -10.23 -6.01
CA THR A 172 7.66 -9.48 -5.35
C THR A 172 7.52 -9.85 -3.87
N ARG A 173 7.52 -11.15 -3.55
CA ARG A 173 7.37 -11.62 -2.18
C ARG A 173 8.58 -11.30 -1.31
N GLU A 174 9.78 -11.42 -1.86
CA GLU A 174 11.03 -11.29 -1.11
C GLU A 174 11.53 -9.86 -0.98
N ILE A 175 11.12 -8.97 -1.90
CA ILE A 175 11.66 -7.60 -1.97
C ILE A 175 10.53 -6.58 -1.82
N TYR A 176 9.59 -6.55 -2.78
CA TYR A 176 8.62 -5.45 -2.86
C TYR A 176 7.55 -5.47 -1.76
N ALA A 177 7.09 -6.66 -1.34
CA ALA A 177 6.15 -6.78 -0.23
C ALA A 177 6.78 -6.35 1.12
N PRO A 178 7.99 -6.80 1.49
CA PRO A 178 8.70 -6.28 2.66
C PRO A 178 8.97 -4.77 2.59
N LEU A 179 9.36 -4.23 1.43
CA LEU A 179 9.54 -2.80 1.24
C LEU A 179 8.22 -2.03 1.48
N ALA A 180 7.11 -2.48 0.89
CA ALA A 180 5.80 -1.90 1.14
C ALA A 180 5.40 -1.97 2.62
N HIS A 181 5.76 -3.06 3.32
CA HIS A 181 5.53 -3.19 4.77
C HIS A 181 6.28 -2.13 5.58
N ARG A 182 7.58 -1.96 5.29
CA ARG A 182 8.46 -0.98 5.96
C ARG A 182 7.96 0.45 5.76
N LEU A 183 7.46 0.75 4.56
CA LEU A 183 6.85 2.03 4.22
C LEU A 183 5.45 2.25 4.81
N GLY A 184 4.89 1.28 5.54
CA GLY A 184 3.54 1.34 6.10
C GLY A 184 2.42 1.18 5.05
N MET A 185 2.74 0.77 3.82
CA MET A 185 1.78 0.65 2.71
C MET A 185 1.04 -0.70 2.74
N ALA A 186 0.19 -0.90 3.74
CA ALA A 186 -0.48 -2.18 3.99
C ALA A 186 -1.33 -2.65 2.81
N ALA A 187 -2.07 -1.74 2.15
CA ALA A 187 -2.93 -2.09 1.03
C ALA A 187 -2.15 -2.68 -0.15
N ILE A 188 -1.04 -2.03 -0.53
CA ILE A 188 -0.15 -2.52 -1.60
C ILE A 188 0.52 -3.82 -1.17
N ARG A 189 1.07 -3.86 0.04
CA ARG A 189 1.74 -5.04 0.59
C ARG A 189 0.86 -6.29 0.48
N TRP A 190 -0.35 -6.23 1.02
CA TRP A 190 -1.24 -7.39 1.06
C TRP A 190 -1.64 -7.87 -0.33
N GLU A 191 -1.86 -6.96 -1.25
CA GLU A 191 -2.18 -7.32 -2.63
C GLU A 191 -0.99 -7.96 -3.34
N LEU A 192 0.23 -7.42 -3.15
CA LEU A 192 1.45 -8.02 -3.67
C LEU A 192 1.69 -9.42 -3.09
N GLU A 193 1.47 -9.62 -1.79
CA GLU A 193 1.59 -10.92 -1.12
C GLU A 193 0.58 -11.94 -1.66
N ASP A 194 -0.70 -11.58 -1.78
CA ASP A 194 -1.75 -12.47 -2.30
C ASP A 194 -1.51 -12.81 -3.78
N LEU A 195 -1.08 -11.84 -4.59
CA LEU A 195 -0.72 -12.08 -6.00
C LEU A 195 0.54 -12.97 -6.10
N ALA A 196 1.55 -12.76 -5.26
CA ALA A 196 2.72 -13.62 -5.25
C ALA A 196 2.35 -15.05 -4.84
N PHE A 197 1.51 -15.22 -3.82
CA PHE A 197 1.00 -16.50 -3.37
C PHE A 197 0.25 -17.25 -4.47
N LYS A 198 -0.59 -16.55 -5.26
CA LYS A 198 -1.27 -17.11 -6.45
C LYS A 198 -0.30 -17.77 -7.44
N TYR A 199 0.88 -17.18 -7.65
CA TYR A 199 1.83 -17.63 -8.68
C TYR A 199 2.91 -18.59 -8.17
N LEU A 200 3.28 -18.49 -6.90
CA LEU A 200 4.32 -19.33 -6.29
C LEU A 200 3.74 -20.66 -5.77
N GLU A 201 2.54 -20.61 -5.18
CA GLU A 201 1.85 -21.75 -4.57
C GLU A 201 0.37 -21.85 -5.04
N PRO A 202 0.09 -22.06 -6.35
CA PRO A 202 -1.24 -21.96 -6.93
C PRO A 202 -2.27 -22.96 -6.33
N GLU A 203 -1.86 -24.19 -6.04
CA GLU A 203 -2.75 -25.22 -5.48
C GLU A 203 -3.23 -24.83 -4.08
N ALA A 204 -2.32 -24.33 -3.24
CA ALA A 204 -2.64 -23.86 -1.89
C ALA A 204 -3.54 -22.61 -1.94
N TYR A 205 -3.25 -21.67 -2.85
CA TYR A 205 -4.06 -20.49 -3.10
C TYR A 205 -5.49 -20.85 -3.49
N GLU A 206 -5.65 -21.76 -4.46
CA GLU A 206 -6.97 -22.21 -4.91
C GLU A 206 -7.76 -22.95 -3.83
N ALA A 207 -7.10 -23.88 -3.12
CA ALA A 207 -7.72 -24.64 -2.04
C ALA A 207 -8.20 -23.72 -0.91
N LEU A 208 -7.35 -22.79 -0.48
CA LEU A 208 -7.70 -21.82 0.56
C LEU A 208 -8.81 -20.88 0.09
N GLY A 209 -8.72 -20.39 -1.16
CA GLY A 209 -9.76 -19.54 -1.76
C GLY A 209 -11.13 -20.23 -1.81
N LYS A 210 -11.18 -21.53 -2.12
CA LYS A 210 -12.43 -22.32 -2.08
C LYS A 210 -13.00 -22.39 -0.66
N LYS A 211 -12.19 -22.70 0.35
CA LYS A 211 -12.61 -22.75 1.77
C LYS A 211 -13.15 -21.39 2.24
N VAL A 212 -12.45 -20.30 1.93
CA VAL A 212 -12.84 -18.93 2.30
C VAL A 212 -14.17 -18.52 1.66
N ARG A 213 -14.41 -18.91 0.40
CA ARG A 213 -15.68 -18.66 -0.31
C ARG A 213 -16.84 -19.46 0.27
N GLN A 214 -16.64 -20.75 0.58
CA GLN A 214 -17.69 -21.60 1.15
C GLN A 214 -18.22 -21.07 2.48
N ARG A 215 -17.34 -20.52 3.33
CA ARG A 215 -17.73 -19.96 4.64
C ARG A 215 -18.11 -18.48 4.62
N ARG A 216 -18.18 -17.84 3.45
CA ARG A 216 -18.41 -16.39 3.33
C ARG A 216 -19.72 -15.94 3.96
N LYS A 217 -20.84 -16.58 3.62
CA LYS A 217 -22.17 -16.21 4.15
C LYS A 217 -22.26 -16.35 5.67
N ALA A 218 -21.71 -17.44 6.21
CA ALA A 218 -21.69 -17.67 7.65
C ALA A 218 -20.88 -16.59 8.37
N ARG A 219 -19.71 -16.22 7.83
CA ARG A 219 -18.87 -15.15 8.35
C ARG A 219 -19.54 -13.77 8.28
N GLU A 220 -20.15 -13.43 7.15
CA GLU A 220 -20.88 -12.15 7.00
C GLU A 220 -22.00 -12.04 8.04
N LYS A 221 -22.77 -13.11 8.26
CA LYS A 221 -23.78 -13.16 9.31
C LYS A 221 -23.18 -12.93 10.71
N GLN A 222 -22.07 -13.59 11.02
CA GLN A 222 -21.38 -13.45 12.32
C GLN A 222 -20.84 -12.04 12.56
N VAL A 223 -20.28 -11.42 11.52
CA VAL A 223 -19.82 -10.03 11.62
C VAL A 223 -21.01 -9.12 11.93
N ILE A 224 -22.15 -9.30 11.25
CA ILE A 224 -23.36 -8.51 11.49
C ILE A 224 -23.92 -8.74 12.91
N GLU A 225 -23.87 -9.98 13.42
CA GLU A 225 -24.32 -10.34 14.78
C GLU A 225 -23.58 -9.56 15.87
N MET A 226 -22.29 -9.24 15.68
CA MET A 226 -21.50 -8.40 16.58
C MET A 226 -21.56 -6.92 16.22
N GLN A 227 -21.64 -6.59 14.92
CA GLN A 227 -21.62 -5.22 14.43
C GLN A 227 -22.78 -4.40 14.96
N ARG A 228 -24.01 -4.92 14.90
CA ARG A 228 -25.19 -4.16 15.33
C ARG A 228 -25.18 -3.83 16.84
N PRO A 229 -24.95 -4.79 17.76
CA PRO A 229 -24.81 -4.46 19.18
C PRO A 229 -23.68 -3.48 19.47
N LEU A 230 -22.57 -3.57 18.76
CA LEU A 230 -21.43 -2.66 18.93
C LEU A 230 -21.74 -1.24 18.44
N GLU A 231 -22.42 -1.09 17.30
CA GLU A 231 -22.93 0.20 16.82
C GLU A 231 -23.91 0.83 17.82
N GLU A 232 -24.85 0.04 18.34
CA GLU A 232 -25.85 0.50 19.31
C GLU A 232 -25.19 0.97 20.62
N ALA A 233 -24.21 0.21 21.15
CA ALA A 233 -23.47 0.56 22.36
C ALA A 233 -22.66 1.86 22.21
N LEU A 234 -21.94 2.01 21.09
CA LEU A 234 -21.16 3.21 20.81
C LEU A 234 -22.06 4.44 20.59
N ALA A 235 -23.19 4.27 19.91
CA ALA A 235 -24.17 5.34 19.71
C ALA A 235 -24.82 5.77 21.04
N ALA A 236 -25.17 4.83 21.92
CA ALA A 236 -25.72 5.12 23.25
C ALA A 236 -24.72 5.88 24.14
N ALA A 237 -23.42 5.61 23.99
CA ALA A 237 -22.34 6.34 24.65
C ALA A 237 -22.01 7.70 23.99
N GLY A 238 -22.68 8.05 22.88
CA GLY A 238 -22.44 9.31 22.16
C GLY A 238 -21.11 9.34 21.40
N ILE A 239 -20.56 8.18 21.01
CA ILE A 239 -19.28 8.05 20.32
C ILE A 239 -19.54 7.82 18.82
N PRO A 240 -19.28 8.82 17.95
CA PRO A 240 -19.40 8.63 16.51
C PRO A 240 -18.33 7.66 16.01
N ALA A 241 -18.76 6.52 15.45
CA ALA A 241 -17.86 5.52 14.92
C ALA A 241 -18.42 4.83 13.67
N GLU A 242 -17.53 4.47 12.76
CA GLU A 242 -17.83 3.64 11.60
C GLU A 242 -17.27 2.23 11.81
N LEU A 243 -18.13 1.21 11.68
CA LEU A 243 -17.75 -0.18 11.86
C LEU A 243 -17.67 -0.90 10.53
N THR A 244 -16.57 -1.62 10.32
CA THR A 244 -16.39 -2.45 9.14
C THR A 244 -15.85 -3.83 9.49
N GLY A 245 -16.37 -4.85 8.83
CA GLY A 245 -15.77 -6.19 8.86
C GLY A 245 -14.46 -6.19 8.08
N ARG A 246 -13.38 -6.70 8.69
CA ARG A 246 -12.06 -6.75 8.05
C ARG A 246 -11.84 -8.13 7.42
N PRO A 247 -11.81 -8.26 6.08
CA PRO A 247 -11.40 -9.51 5.45
C PRO A 247 -9.92 -9.78 5.77
N LYS A 248 -9.58 -11.04 6.03
CA LYS A 248 -8.18 -11.49 6.15
C LYS A 248 -7.66 -11.91 4.78
N HIS A 249 -6.46 -11.45 4.43
CA HIS A 249 -5.77 -11.80 3.19
C HIS A 249 -5.36 -13.28 3.16
N LEU A 250 -5.32 -13.87 1.96
CA LEU A 250 -5.11 -15.29 1.79
C LEU A 250 -3.72 -15.72 2.25
N TRP A 251 -2.68 -14.95 1.89
CA TRP A 251 -1.31 -15.18 2.32
C TRP A 251 -1.17 -15.14 3.85
N SER A 252 -1.78 -14.15 4.50
CA SER A 252 -1.79 -14.04 5.96
C SER A 252 -2.46 -15.23 6.65
N ILE A 253 -3.53 -15.77 6.06
CA ILE A 253 -4.19 -16.99 6.57
C ILE A 253 -3.27 -18.19 6.37
N TYR A 254 -2.69 -18.33 5.18
CA TYR A 254 -1.78 -19.42 4.83
C TYR A 254 -0.56 -19.46 5.76
N MET A 255 0.11 -18.32 5.98
CA MET A 255 1.25 -18.23 6.90
C MET A 255 0.87 -18.59 8.34
N LYS A 256 -0.34 -18.22 8.80
CA LYS A 256 -0.84 -18.65 10.12
C LYS A 256 -1.07 -20.16 10.19
N MET A 257 -1.53 -20.79 9.11
CA MET A 257 -1.69 -22.24 9.01
C MET A 257 -0.35 -22.95 9.10
N VAL A 258 0.63 -22.49 8.32
CA VAL A 258 1.97 -23.06 8.29
C VAL A 258 2.69 -22.86 9.62
N ASN A 259 2.74 -21.64 10.15
CA ASN A 259 3.52 -21.33 11.36
C ASN A 259 2.97 -21.96 12.63
N ARG A 260 1.65 -22.19 12.70
CA ARG A 260 1.01 -22.79 13.89
C ARG A 260 0.72 -24.28 13.74
N GLY A 261 0.87 -24.83 12.54
CA GLY A 261 0.47 -26.21 12.24
C GLY A 261 -1.03 -26.46 12.41
N LEU A 262 -1.87 -25.42 12.41
CA LEU A 262 -3.29 -25.52 12.68
C LEU A 262 -4.12 -25.59 11.39
N PRO A 263 -5.21 -26.38 11.38
CA PRO A 263 -6.12 -26.39 10.25
C PRO A 263 -6.85 -25.04 10.12
N TYR A 264 -7.36 -24.78 8.93
CA TYR A 264 -8.06 -23.54 8.60
C TYR A 264 -9.20 -23.24 9.60
N GLU A 265 -9.91 -24.28 10.02
CA GLU A 265 -11.02 -24.27 10.96
C GLU A 265 -10.69 -23.61 12.29
N GLU A 266 -9.51 -23.88 12.85
CA GLU A 266 -9.08 -23.39 14.17
C GLU A 266 -8.49 -21.98 14.13
N ILE A 267 -7.93 -21.59 12.99
CA ILE A 267 -7.42 -20.21 12.77
C ILE A 267 -8.58 -19.24 12.54
N TYR A 268 -9.72 -19.77 12.11
CA TYR A 268 -10.90 -19.00 11.72
C TYR A 268 -11.80 -18.56 12.87
N ASP A 269 -11.52 -18.97 14.10
CA ASP A 269 -12.33 -18.62 15.29
C ASP A 269 -12.15 -17.15 15.74
N LEU A 270 -11.42 -16.33 14.97
CA LEU A 270 -11.23 -14.90 15.24
C LEU A 270 -11.78 -14.07 14.09
N MET A 271 -12.97 -13.52 14.30
CA MET A 271 -13.57 -12.50 13.44
C MET A 271 -12.83 -11.18 13.66
N ALA A 272 -12.45 -10.50 12.58
CA ALA A 272 -11.76 -9.23 12.66
C ALA A 272 -12.71 -8.09 12.30
N MET A 273 -12.82 -7.12 13.19
CA MET A 273 -13.62 -5.91 13.00
C MET A 273 -12.74 -4.68 13.18
N ARG A 274 -13.14 -3.59 12.52
CA ARG A 274 -12.49 -2.30 12.62
C ARG A 274 -13.52 -1.26 13.03
N VAL A 275 -13.17 -0.47 14.03
CA VAL A 275 -13.92 0.68 14.53
C VAL A 275 -13.10 1.92 14.17
N LEU A 276 -13.68 2.81 13.38
CA LEU A 276 -13.07 4.07 12.97
C LEU A 276 -13.73 5.23 13.69
N THR A 277 -12.95 6.01 14.42
CA THR A 277 -13.42 7.21 15.14
C THR A 277 -12.86 8.49 14.50
N GLU A 278 -13.34 9.66 14.91
CA GLU A 278 -12.80 10.93 14.41
C GLU A 278 -11.41 11.23 14.99
N ASP A 279 -11.20 10.94 16.27
CA ASP A 279 -9.99 11.30 17.02
C ASP A 279 -9.54 10.18 17.98
N VAL A 280 -8.40 10.43 18.62
CA VAL A 280 -7.76 9.51 19.57
C VAL A 280 -8.55 9.37 20.87
N GLN A 281 -9.19 10.44 21.35
CA GLN A 281 -9.98 10.39 22.59
C GLN A 281 -11.15 9.41 22.42
N ASN A 282 -11.82 9.50 21.28
CA ASN A 282 -12.89 8.60 20.89
C ASN A 282 -12.40 7.14 20.70
N CYS A 283 -11.14 6.91 20.30
CA CYS A 283 -10.59 5.55 20.27
C CYS A 283 -10.59 4.90 21.66
N TYR A 284 -10.11 5.63 22.68
CA TYR A 284 -10.07 5.12 24.06
C TYR A 284 -11.46 5.05 24.70
N ALA A 285 -12.34 6.00 24.39
CA ALA A 285 -13.74 5.94 24.82
C ALA A 285 -14.44 4.69 24.24
N ALA A 286 -14.24 4.41 22.95
CA ALA A 286 -14.79 3.22 22.31
C ALA A 286 -14.22 1.93 22.93
N LEU A 287 -12.93 1.89 23.28
CA LEU A 287 -12.32 0.77 24.00
C LEU A 287 -13.02 0.53 25.35
N GLY A 288 -13.29 1.59 26.11
CA GLY A 288 -13.98 1.51 27.40
C GLY A 288 -15.39 0.92 27.28
N VAL A 289 -16.17 1.39 26.30
CA VAL A 289 -17.51 0.84 25.99
C VAL A 289 -17.40 -0.65 25.63
N ILE A 290 -16.45 -1.01 24.76
CA ILE A 290 -16.26 -2.39 24.32
C ILE A 290 -15.92 -3.31 25.50
N HIS A 291 -15.03 -2.91 26.41
CA HIS A 291 -14.64 -3.73 27.56
C HIS A 291 -15.71 -3.79 28.67
N SER A 292 -16.60 -2.80 28.72
CA SER A 292 -17.76 -2.81 29.62
C SER A 292 -18.79 -3.86 29.20
N ASP A 293 -19.09 -3.93 27.89
CA ASP A 293 -20.17 -4.77 27.37
C ASP A 293 -19.70 -6.18 26.99
N TRP A 294 -18.43 -6.34 26.61
CA TRP A 294 -17.85 -7.62 26.22
C TRP A 294 -16.56 -7.93 27.00
N PRO A 295 -16.50 -9.07 27.72
CA PRO A 295 -15.32 -9.44 28.47
C PRO A 295 -14.06 -9.53 27.58
N PRO A 296 -12.97 -8.80 27.90
CA PRO A 296 -11.72 -8.90 27.16
C PRO A 296 -10.99 -10.21 27.49
N VAL A 297 -10.33 -10.77 26.48
CA VAL A 297 -9.42 -11.90 26.64
C VAL A 297 -8.07 -11.37 27.15
N GLN A 298 -7.56 -11.95 28.24
CA GLN A 298 -6.26 -11.59 28.82
C GLN A 298 -5.12 -11.77 27.80
N ASP A 299 -4.09 -10.91 27.92
CA ASP A 299 -2.91 -10.88 27.05
C ASP A 299 -3.18 -10.68 25.55
N ARG A 300 -4.40 -10.26 25.20
CA ARG A 300 -4.85 -9.99 23.83
C ARG A 300 -5.21 -8.52 23.61
N PHE A 301 -4.63 -7.65 24.42
CA PHE A 301 -4.73 -6.20 24.29
C PHE A 301 -3.37 -5.60 23.94
N HIS A 302 -3.34 -4.77 22.91
CA HIS A 302 -2.14 -4.03 22.50
C HIS A 302 -2.51 -2.58 22.18
N ASP A 303 -1.80 -1.65 22.79
CA ASP A 303 -1.95 -0.22 22.54
C ASP A 303 -0.83 0.27 21.60
N PHE A 304 -1.08 0.18 20.28
CA PHE A 304 -0.17 0.72 19.29
C PHE A 304 -0.38 2.24 19.06
N ILE A 305 -1.29 2.90 19.77
CA ILE A 305 -1.38 4.36 19.74
C ILE A 305 -0.29 4.93 20.64
N ALA A 306 -0.18 4.43 21.87
CA ALA A 306 0.85 4.82 22.82
C ALA A 306 2.24 4.29 22.45
N THR A 307 2.31 3.11 21.82
CA THR A 307 3.55 2.52 21.32
C THR A 307 3.44 2.18 19.82
N PRO A 308 3.57 3.19 18.94
CA PRO A 308 3.52 2.97 17.50
C PRO A 308 4.56 1.96 17.02
N LYS A 309 4.23 1.22 15.96
CA LYS A 309 5.22 0.34 15.32
C LYS A 309 6.22 1.16 14.51
N SER A 310 7.35 0.54 14.16
CA SER A 310 8.41 1.14 13.34
C SER A 310 7.96 1.62 11.95
N ASN A 311 6.80 1.17 11.46
CA ASN A 311 6.21 1.64 10.20
C ASN A 311 5.06 2.65 10.40
N MET A 312 5.09 3.39 11.52
CA MET A 312 4.10 4.40 11.91
C MET A 312 2.68 3.84 12.13
N TYR A 313 2.54 2.52 12.24
CA TYR A 313 1.24 1.90 12.47
C TYR A 313 0.70 2.20 13.87
N GLN A 314 -0.50 2.79 13.92
CA GLN A 314 -1.23 3.11 15.14
C GLN A 314 -2.64 2.52 15.14
N SER A 315 -3.00 1.83 16.22
CA SER A 315 -4.36 1.31 16.49
C SER A 315 -4.39 0.63 17.87
N LEU A 316 -5.54 0.66 18.54
CA LEU A 316 -5.82 -0.21 19.69
C LEU A 316 -6.29 -1.57 19.16
N HIS A 317 -5.68 -2.66 19.64
CA HIS A 317 -6.10 -4.02 19.31
C HIS A 317 -6.61 -4.67 20.58
N THR A 318 -7.81 -5.24 20.53
CA THR A 318 -8.35 -6.02 21.63
C THR A 318 -9.08 -7.25 21.12
N THR A 319 -9.01 -8.35 21.86
CA THR A 319 -9.87 -9.52 21.62
C THR A 319 -10.90 -9.62 22.73
N VAL A 320 -12.18 -9.70 22.37
CA VAL A 320 -13.30 -9.83 23.32
C VAL A 320 -14.13 -11.08 23.05
N ILE A 321 -14.86 -11.53 24.06
CA ILE A 321 -15.85 -12.60 23.94
C ILE A 321 -17.21 -11.98 23.62
N GLY A 322 -17.65 -12.15 22.36
CA GLY A 322 -18.88 -11.58 21.85
C GLY A 322 -20.06 -12.57 21.81
N PRO A 323 -21.12 -12.23 21.05
CA PRO A 323 -22.30 -13.08 20.90
C PRO A 323 -21.97 -14.52 20.50
N GLY A 324 -22.64 -15.47 21.16
CA GLY A 324 -22.42 -16.90 20.94
C GLY A 324 -21.13 -17.46 21.54
N GLY A 325 -20.48 -16.74 22.46
CA GLY A 325 -19.26 -17.17 23.15
C GLY A 325 -18.01 -17.17 22.27
N ARG A 326 -18.06 -16.46 21.13
CA ARG A 326 -16.99 -16.44 20.13
C ARG A 326 -16.02 -15.28 20.36
N ARG A 327 -14.80 -15.43 19.86
CA ARG A 327 -13.75 -14.40 19.97
C ARG A 327 -13.81 -13.42 18.80
N TYR A 328 -13.84 -12.14 19.11
CA TYR A 328 -13.79 -11.04 18.14
C TYR A 328 -12.53 -10.21 18.37
N GLU A 329 -11.70 -10.10 17.34
CA GLU A 329 -10.54 -9.21 17.29
C GLU A 329 -11.00 -7.84 16.76
N ILE A 330 -11.00 -6.83 17.62
CA ILE A 330 -11.45 -5.48 17.30
C ILE A 330 -10.24 -4.56 17.22
N GLN A 331 -10.14 -3.83 16.10
CA GLN A 331 -9.15 -2.79 15.88
C GLN A 331 -9.83 -1.43 15.95
N ILE A 332 -9.40 -0.56 16.86
CA ILE A 332 -9.93 0.79 17.04
C ILE A 332 -8.85 1.78 16.64
N ARG A 333 -9.20 2.77 15.82
CA ARG A 333 -8.27 3.84 15.40
C ARG A 333 -9.02 5.01 14.79
N SER A 334 -8.40 6.18 14.73
CA SER A 334 -8.99 7.33 14.04
C SER A 334 -8.98 7.15 12.52
N LYS A 335 -9.75 7.98 11.80
CA LYS A 335 -9.70 8.07 10.33
C LYS A 335 -8.31 8.43 9.79
N GLU A 336 -7.59 9.29 10.50
CA GLU A 336 -6.22 9.66 10.17
C GLU A 336 -5.26 8.46 10.33
N MET A 337 -5.27 7.81 11.50
CA MET A 337 -4.49 6.58 11.74
C MET A 337 -4.83 5.48 10.75
N HIS A 338 -6.10 5.36 10.35
CA HIS A 338 -6.51 4.43 9.31
C HIS A 338 -5.86 4.76 7.97
N ARG A 339 -5.85 6.02 7.57
CA ARG A 339 -5.22 6.47 6.34
C ARG A 339 -3.71 6.21 6.34
N THR A 340 -3.02 6.55 7.43
CA THR A 340 -1.59 6.24 7.62
C THR A 340 -1.33 4.74 7.59
N ALA A 341 -2.18 3.92 8.21
CA ALA A 341 -1.99 2.48 8.20
C ALA A 341 -2.28 1.79 6.85
N GLU A 342 -3.07 2.39 5.96
CA GLU A 342 -3.33 1.82 4.63
C GLU A 342 -2.32 2.30 3.59
N TYR A 343 -1.92 3.58 3.66
CA TYR A 343 -1.09 4.24 2.64
C TYR A 343 0.33 4.58 3.10
N GLY A 344 0.63 4.44 4.39
CA GLY A 344 1.97 4.65 4.94
C GLY A 344 2.52 6.05 4.66
N ILE A 345 3.78 6.10 4.24
CA ILE A 345 4.49 7.35 3.88
C ILE A 345 3.72 8.23 2.86
N ALA A 346 2.90 7.62 1.99
CA ALA A 346 2.10 8.38 1.01
C ALA A 346 0.98 9.21 1.67
N ALA A 347 0.50 8.81 2.86
CA ALA A 347 -0.51 9.58 3.58
C ALA A 347 0.03 10.95 4.05
N HIS A 348 1.32 11.00 4.43
CA HIS A 348 2.01 12.18 4.98
C HIS A 348 2.43 13.17 3.89
N TRP A 349 2.68 12.71 2.66
CA TRP A 349 3.04 13.60 1.54
C TRP A 349 1.99 14.67 1.24
N ARG A 350 0.71 14.38 1.51
CA ARG A 350 -0.41 15.32 1.33
C ARG A 350 -0.25 16.62 2.14
N TYR A 351 0.51 16.61 3.24
CA TYR A 351 0.68 17.80 4.09
C TYR A 351 1.77 18.76 3.58
N LYS A 352 2.74 18.32 2.77
CA LYS A 352 3.82 19.19 2.27
C LYS A 352 3.35 20.27 1.29
N GLU A 353 2.33 20.00 0.47
CA GLU A 353 1.79 21.00 -0.48
C GLU A 353 0.92 22.09 0.19
N GLY A 354 0.38 21.84 1.39
CA GLY A 354 -0.49 22.79 2.09
C GLY A 354 0.25 23.86 2.90
N THR A 355 1.54 23.68 3.13
CA THR A 355 2.34 24.47 4.10
C THR A 355 3.53 25.12 3.41
N THR A 356 3.33 25.69 2.22
CA THR A 356 4.43 26.33 1.47
C THR A 356 4.86 27.69 2.04
N ASP A 357 4.23 28.22 3.10
CA ASP A 357 4.50 29.60 3.55
C ASP A 357 4.57 29.85 5.08
N LEU A 358 4.60 28.85 5.95
CA LEU A 358 4.73 29.11 7.39
C LEU A 358 5.77 28.21 8.07
N VAL A 359 6.95 28.82 8.23
CA VAL A 359 7.93 28.63 9.31
C VAL A 359 8.26 27.18 9.69
N SER A 360 9.53 26.83 9.46
CA SER A 360 10.25 25.73 10.11
C SER A 360 10.04 25.74 11.64
N SER A 361 9.01 25.04 12.13
CA SER A 361 8.97 24.56 13.50
C SER A 361 9.74 23.24 13.52
N GLY A 362 10.87 23.20 14.25
CA GLY A 362 11.85 22.12 14.28
C GLY A 362 11.38 20.79 14.90
N GLU A 363 10.20 20.31 14.53
CA GLU A 363 9.82 18.90 14.74
C GLU A 363 10.35 18.07 13.55
N PRO A 364 10.91 16.87 13.78
CA PRO A 364 11.36 16.01 12.70
C PRO A 364 10.17 15.63 11.80
N ASP A 365 10.27 15.93 10.51
CA ASP A 365 9.31 15.54 9.49
C ASP A 365 9.13 14.00 9.51
N GLU A 366 7.92 13.45 9.68
CA GLU A 366 7.70 11.98 9.68
C GLU A 366 8.13 11.32 8.35
N VAL A 367 8.09 12.07 7.25
CA VAL A 367 8.65 11.66 5.95
C VAL A 367 10.18 11.63 6.00
N ASP A 368 10.80 12.61 6.66
CA ASP A 368 12.23 12.61 6.92
C ASP A 368 12.62 11.52 7.91
N GLU A 369 11.76 11.12 8.84
CA GLU A 369 12.00 10.01 9.78
C GLU A 369 11.95 8.65 9.05
N ALA A 370 10.96 8.44 8.18
CA ALA A 370 10.90 7.29 7.29
C ALA A 370 12.10 7.23 6.33
N LEU A 371 12.53 8.39 5.80
CA LEU A 371 13.77 8.51 5.00
C LEU A 371 15.03 8.36 5.86
N THR A 372 14.99 8.73 7.13
CA THR A 372 16.09 8.57 8.10
C THR A 372 16.31 7.10 8.39
N TRP A 373 15.24 6.30 8.50
CA TRP A 373 15.38 4.84 8.52
C TRP A 373 16.11 4.33 7.27
N PHE A 374 15.73 4.76 6.06
CA PHE A 374 16.46 4.38 4.84
C PHE A 374 17.95 4.78 4.88
N ARG A 375 18.26 5.98 5.37
CA ARG A 375 19.65 6.45 5.53
C ARG A 375 20.41 5.60 6.58
N GLN A 376 19.76 5.25 7.69
CA GLN A 376 20.33 4.38 8.73
C GLN A 376 20.57 2.95 8.23
N VAL A 377 19.67 2.40 7.42
CA VAL A 377 19.87 1.08 6.77
C VAL A 377 21.03 1.13 5.77
N LEU A 378 21.14 2.21 5.00
CA LEU A 378 22.26 2.44 4.10
C LEU A 378 23.59 2.61 4.85
N ASP A 379 23.59 3.25 6.01
CA ASP A 379 24.77 3.44 6.84
C ASP A 379 25.18 2.15 7.56
N TRP A 380 24.23 1.39 8.12
CA TRP A 380 24.50 0.07 8.74
C TRP A 380 25.13 -0.90 7.74
N GLN A 381 24.69 -0.89 6.47
CA GLN A 381 25.29 -1.73 5.42
C GLN A 381 26.72 -1.31 5.03
N LYS A 382 27.18 -0.09 5.34
CA LYS A 382 28.60 0.25 5.16
C LYS A 382 29.49 -0.52 6.14
N ASP A 383 28.92 -0.96 7.26
CA ASP A 383 29.62 -1.64 8.35
C ASP A 383 29.42 -3.18 8.33
N THR A 384 28.41 -3.69 7.61
CA THR A 384 28.14 -5.13 7.48
C THR A 384 28.73 -5.72 6.19
N SER A 385 29.63 -6.68 6.35
CA SER A 385 30.33 -7.35 5.24
C SER A 385 29.54 -8.48 4.57
N GLU A 386 28.45 -8.97 5.18
CA GLU A 386 27.71 -10.16 4.70
C GLU A 386 26.34 -9.83 4.07
N PRO A 387 26.12 -10.16 2.78
CA PRO A 387 24.87 -9.93 2.06
C PRO A 387 23.61 -10.59 2.65
N GLU A 388 23.78 -11.73 3.34
CA GLU A 388 22.67 -12.55 3.85
C GLU A 388 22.02 -11.94 5.10
N GLU A 389 22.81 -11.41 6.03
CA GLU A 389 22.33 -10.71 7.22
C GLU A 389 21.52 -9.45 6.86
N PHE A 390 21.94 -8.75 5.80
CA PHE A 390 21.22 -7.58 5.31
C PHE A 390 19.82 -7.94 4.76
N MET A 391 19.72 -9.02 3.99
CA MET A 391 18.42 -9.49 3.50
C MET A 391 17.51 -9.99 4.63
N GLU A 392 18.08 -10.57 5.69
CA GLU A 392 17.33 -10.99 6.87
C GLU A 392 16.78 -9.79 7.66
N PHE A 393 17.60 -8.76 7.88
CA PHE A 393 17.18 -7.51 8.52
C PHE A 393 16.02 -6.83 7.79
N LEU A 394 15.99 -6.91 6.46
CA LEU A 394 14.90 -6.35 5.65
C LEU A 394 13.62 -7.20 5.68
N ARG A 395 13.75 -8.51 5.93
CA ARG A 395 12.62 -9.46 6.07
C ARG A 395 11.96 -9.40 7.44
N MET A 396 12.72 -9.09 8.51
CA MET A 396 12.18 -8.80 9.85
C MET A 396 11.29 -7.56 9.83
#